data_AF-A0A6M3IH52-F1
#
_entry.id   AF-A0A6M3IH52-F1
#
_cell.length_a   1.000
_cell.length_b   1.000
_cell.length_c   1.000
_cell.angle_alpha   90.00
_cell.angle_beta   90.00
_cell.angle_gamma   90.00
#
_symmetry.space_group_name_H-M   'P 1'
#
loop_
_entity.id
_entity.type
_entity.pdbx_description
1 polymer ?
#
loop_
_entity_poly.entity_id
_entity_poly.type
_entity_poly.pdbx_seq_one_letter_code
_entity_poly.pdbx_strand_id
1 'polypeptide(L)'
;MTPNDFIERERDMQEAQIAFPEMEMGEAYRKFMIEIKKKEPLPPLNTGDKSLEAAKAIIRNAFRRPCSQPGCSGDQVLQGVCTNCAAGKKGFLSQWECEECLHREYSKRPYLDWYEELSKKEEVQ
;
A
#
# COMPACT_ATOMS: atom_id res chain seq x y z
N MET A 1 11.29 14.23 -2.02
CA MET A 1 9.89 13.88 -1.71
C MET A 1 9.83 13.61 -0.22
N THR A 2 8.81 14.09 0.50
CA THR A 2 8.67 13.77 1.93
C THR A 2 8.05 12.37 2.12
N PRO A 3 8.15 11.75 3.31
CA PRO A 3 7.44 10.50 3.59
C PRO A 3 5.92 10.61 3.39
N ASN A 4 5.32 11.76 3.71
CA ASN A 4 3.89 12.01 3.50
C ASN A 4 3.54 12.10 2.01
N ASP A 5 4.37 12.79 1.22
CA ASP A 5 4.18 12.84 -0.24
C ASP A 5 4.26 11.44 -0.86
N PHE A 6 5.11 10.56 -0.32
CA PHE A 6 5.22 9.18 -0.76
C PHE A 6 3.95 8.38 -0.44
N ILE A 7 3.43 8.50 0.80
CA ILE A 7 2.19 7.85 1.21
C ILE A 7 1.01 8.33 0.35
N GLU A 8 0.88 9.64 0.14
CA GLU A 8 -0.18 10.22 -0.71
C GLU A 8 -0.06 9.70 -2.15
N ARG A 9 1.17 9.65 -2.69
CA ARG A 9 1.41 9.12 -4.03
C ARG A 9 1.02 7.64 -4.14
N GLU A 10 1.46 6.79 -3.21
CA GLU A 10 1.10 5.36 -3.23
C GLU A 10 -0.41 5.18 -3.19
N ARG A 11 -1.13 6.04 -2.45
CA ARG A 11 -2.60 6.03 -2.39
C ARG A 11 -3.20 6.40 -3.72
N ASP A 12 -2.76 7.52 -4.29
CA ASP A 12 -3.26 7.98 -5.57
C ASP A 12 -2.92 6.99 -6.70
N MET A 13 -1.79 6.28 -6.63
CA MET A 13 -1.49 5.19 -7.57
C MET A 13 -2.45 4.00 -7.40
N GLN A 14 -2.76 3.57 -6.18
CA GLN A 14 -3.75 2.51 -5.95
C GLN A 14 -5.16 2.92 -6.41
N GLU A 15 -5.60 4.12 -6.05
CA GLU A 15 -6.89 4.68 -6.49
C GLU A 15 -6.96 4.80 -8.02
N ALA A 16 -5.89 5.25 -8.66
CA ALA A 16 -5.77 5.30 -10.11
C ALA A 16 -5.90 3.92 -10.75
N GLN A 17 -5.31 2.89 -10.15
CA GLN A 17 -5.39 1.52 -10.66
C GLN A 17 -6.78 0.91 -10.50
N ILE A 18 -7.51 1.30 -9.46
CA ILE A 18 -8.92 0.92 -9.28
C ILE A 18 -9.80 1.65 -10.32
N ALA A 19 -9.53 2.93 -10.58
CA ALA A 19 -10.28 3.73 -11.55
C ALA A 19 -10.00 3.32 -13.01
N PHE A 20 -8.78 2.86 -13.31
CA PHE A 20 -8.32 2.50 -14.66
C PHE A 20 -7.62 1.12 -14.66
N PRO A 21 -8.35 0.02 -14.43
CA PRO A 21 -7.76 -1.30 -14.20
C PRO A 21 -7.06 -1.92 -15.41
N GLU A 22 -7.38 -1.47 -16.63
CA GLU A 22 -6.78 -1.97 -17.88
C GLU A 22 -5.59 -1.13 -18.38
N MET A 23 -5.22 -0.07 -17.64
CA MET A 23 -4.18 0.88 -18.04
C MET A 23 -2.86 0.62 -17.30
N GLU A 24 -1.73 0.92 -17.95
CA GLU A 24 -0.41 0.86 -17.31
C GLU A 24 -0.36 1.82 -16.12
N MET A 25 0.31 1.44 -15.03
CA MET A 25 0.22 2.15 -13.76
C MET A 25 0.66 3.63 -13.86
N GLY A 26 1.76 3.90 -14.56
CA GLY A 26 2.23 5.28 -14.76
C GLY A 26 1.25 6.15 -15.55
N GLU A 27 0.60 5.58 -16.57
CA GLU A 27 -0.44 6.27 -17.33
C GLU A 27 -1.72 6.48 -16.52
N ALA A 28 -2.20 5.44 -15.83
CA ALA A 28 -3.37 5.50 -14.96
C ALA A 28 -3.21 6.56 -13.87
N TYR A 29 -2.04 6.60 -13.21
CA TYR A 29 -1.74 7.60 -12.19
C TYR A 29 -1.78 9.04 -12.75
N ARG A 30 -1.13 9.30 -13.89
CA ARG A 30 -1.17 10.64 -14.51
C ARG A 30 -2.60 11.04 -14.85
N LYS A 31 -3.36 10.14 -15.46
CA LYS A 31 -4.77 10.37 -15.81
C LYS A 31 -5.62 10.66 -14.57
N PHE A 32 -5.44 9.87 -13.53
CA PHE A 32 -6.13 10.05 -12.25
C PHE A 32 -5.84 11.41 -11.60
N MET A 33 -4.58 11.82 -11.55
CA MET A 33 -4.19 13.10 -10.96
C MET A 33 -4.81 14.28 -11.73
N ILE A 34 -4.77 14.24 -13.05
CA ILE A 34 -5.26 15.33 -13.90
C ILE A 34 -6.79 15.34 -13.97
N GLU A 35 -7.42 14.19 -14.22
CA GLU A 35 -8.84 14.12 -14.53
C GLU A 35 -9.70 14.05 -13.28
N ILE A 36 -9.25 13.35 -12.23
CA ILE A 36 -10.03 13.11 -11.02
C ILE A 36 -9.61 14.05 -9.89
N LYS A 37 -8.32 14.07 -9.51
CA LYS A 37 -7.84 14.91 -8.40
C LYS A 37 -7.67 16.39 -8.78
N LYS A 38 -7.62 16.71 -10.08
CA LYS A 38 -7.35 18.07 -10.60
C LYS A 38 -6.05 18.66 -10.06
N LYS A 39 -5.02 17.83 -9.90
CA LYS A 39 -3.68 18.19 -9.38
C LYS A 39 -2.60 17.83 -10.40
N GLU A 40 -1.45 18.49 -10.28
CA GLU A 40 -0.26 18.10 -11.04
C GLU A 40 0.31 16.77 -10.49
N PRO A 41 0.67 15.80 -11.36
CA PRO A 41 1.24 14.53 -10.91
C PRO A 41 2.59 14.75 -10.24
N LEU A 42 2.82 14.09 -9.09
CA LEU A 42 4.14 14.10 -8.45
C LEU A 42 5.23 13.53 -9.38
N PRO A 43 6.46 14.09 -9.35
CA PRO A 43 7.57 13.66 -10.21
C PRO A 43 7.94 12.19 -9.98
N PRO A 44 8.44 11.44 -10.97
CA PRO A 44 8.76 10.01 -10.86
C PRO A 44 9.68 9.69 -9.66
N LEU A 45 9.48 8.53 -9.06
CA LEU A 45 10.33 8.06 -7.95
C LEU A 45 11.75 7.85 -8.48
N ASN A 46 12.72 8.52 -7.85
CA ASN A 46 14.13 8.21 -8.06
C ASN A 46 14.53 7.11 -7.05
N THR A 47 14.93 5.94 -7.54
CA THR A 47 15.25 4.76 -6.71
C THR A 47 16.47 4.95 -5.81
N GLY A 48 17.24 6.04 -5.96
CA GLY A 48 18.39 6.37 -5.11
C GLY A 48 18.08 7.26 -3.89
N ASP A 49 16.82 7.68 -3.70
CA ASP A 49 16.47 8.63 -2.64
C ASP A 49 16.36 7.93 -1.27
N LYS A 50 17.20 8.33 -0.31
CA LYS A 50 17.14 7.81 1.08
C LYS A 50 15.77 8.06 1.73
N SER A 51 15.07 9.12 1.33
CA SER A 51 13.71 9.41 1.83
C SER A 51 12.68 8.39 1.35
N LEU A 52 12.86 7.82 0.16
CA LEU A 52 12.00 6.77 -0.41
C LEU A 52 12.15 5.46 0.35
N GLU A 53 13.39 5.03 0.62
CA GLU A 53 13.64 3.82 1.40
C GLU A 53 13.18 3.99 2.86
N ALA A 54 13.36 5.18 3.44
CA ALA A 54 12.81 5.49 4.75
C ALA A 54 11.27 5.45 4.75
N ALA A 55 10.60 5.99 3.73
CA ALA A 55 9.15 5.97 3.64
C ALA A 55 8.61 4.54 3.46
N LYS A 56 9.22 3.72 2.60
CA LYS A 56 8.89 2.29 2.46
C LYS A 56 9.06 1.54 3.79
N ALA A 57 10.15 1.82 4.51
CA ALA A 57 10.41 1.22 5.81
C ALA A 57 9.39 1.65 6.87
N ILE A 58 9.01 2.92 6.90
CA ILE A 58 7.96 3.45 7.80
C ILE A 58 6.65 2.73 7.55
N ILE A 59 6.19 2.66 6.28
CA ILE A 59 4.93 2.00 5.96
C ILE A 59 5.01 0.51 6.32
N ARG A 60 6.09 -0.20 5.94
CA ARG A 60 6.26 -1.63 6.27
C ARG A 60 6.29 -1.90 7.79
N ASN A 61 6.93 -1.04 8.56
CA ASN A 61 7.05 -1.20 10.01
C ASN A 61 5.78 -0.79 10.76
N ALA A 62 5.02 0.18 10.23
CA ALA A 62 3.73 0.57 10.82
C ALA A 62 2.74 -0.60 10.81
N PHE A 63 2.80 -1.47 9.80
CA PHE A 63 1.88 -2.60 9.67
C PHE A 63 2.45 -3.92 10.14
N ARG A 64 2.65 -4.07 11.45
CA ARG A 64 2.98 -5.36 12.07
C ARG A 64 1.90 -5.78 13.05
N ARG A 65 1.54 -7.06 13.00
CA ARG A 65 0.63 -7.69 13.99
C ARG A 65 1.06 -9.13 14.26
N PRO A 66 0.74 -9.70 15.43
CA PRO A 66 1.02 -11.10 15.71
C PRO A 66 0.40 -12.04 14.68
N CYS A 67 1.11 -13.09 14.30
CA CYS A 67 0.55 -14.11 13.42
C CYS A 67 -0.61 -14.84 14.10
N SER A 68 -1.69 -15.02 13.35
CA SER A 68 -2.88 -15.79 13.76
C SER A 68 -2.72 -17.30 13.59
N GLN A 69 -1.64 -17.76 12.94
CA GLN A 69 -1.39 -19.19 12.71
C GLN A 69 -1.04 -19.87 14.04
N PRO A 70 -1.76 -20.95 14.45
CA PRO A 70 -1.45 -21.66 15.67
C PRO A 70 0.00 -22.16 15.71
N GLY A 71 0.71 -21.86 16.79
CA GLY A 71 2.10 -22.28 17.00
C GLY A 71 3.17 -21.39 16.33
N CYS A 72 2.78 -20.32 15.63
CA CYS A 72 3.72 -19.32 15.11
C CYS A 72 3.86 -18.14 16.08
N SER A 73 5.10 -17.73 16.38
CA SER A 73 5.41 -16.54 17.20
C SER A 73 5.73 -15.29 16.39
N GLY A 74 5.90 -15.42 15.08
CA GLY A 74 6.25 -14.29 14.21
C GLY A 74 5.15 -13.27 13.99
N ASP A 75 5.54 -12.21 13.29
CA ASP A 75 4.64 -11.14 12.87
C ASP A 75 4.16 -11.32 11.44
N GLN A 76 2.93 -10.88 11.19
CA GLN A 76 2.44 -10.58 9.87
C GLN A 76 2.70 -9.12 9.52
N VAL A 77 3.20 -8.92 8.29
CA VAL A 77 3.32 -7.61 7.67
C VAL A 77 2.21 -7.40 6.64
N LEU A 78 1.64 -6.20 6.59
CA LEU A 78 0.70 -5.85 5.54
C LEU A 78 1.47 -5.58 4.24
N GLN A 79 0.92 -6.06 3.14
CA GLN A 79 1.42 -5.87 1.79
C GLN A 79 0.27 -5.48 0.85
N GLY A 80 0.58 -4.65 -0.14
CA GLY A 80 -0.32 -4.38 -1.25
C GLY A 80 -0.40 -5.59 -2.20
N VAL A 81 -1.58 -5.83 -2.78
CA VAL A 81 -1.76 -6.87 -3.79
C VAL A 81 -1.75 -6.20 -5.17
N CYS A 82 -0.88 -6.69 -6.07
CA CYS A 82 -0.80 -6.17 -7.44
C CYS A 82 -2.14 -6.36 -8.18
N THR A 83 -2.49 -5.51 -9.14
CA THR A 83 -3.78 -5.61 -9.86
C THR A 83 -4.02 -6.94 -10.56
N ASN A 84 -3.02 -7.48 -11.26
CA ASN A 84 -3.13 -8.82 -11.86
C ASN A 84 -3.37 -9.90 -10.80
N CYS A 85 -2.70 -9.76 -9.66
CA CYS A 85 -2.86 -10.63 -8.50
C CYS A 85 -4.27 -10.48 -7.91
N ALA A 86 -4.76 -9.25 -7.77
CA ALA A 86 -6.07 -8.92 -7.25
C ALA A 86 -7.19 -9.50 -8.12
N ALA A 87 -7.07 -9.38 -9.45
CA ALA A 87 -7.98 -9.99 -10.41
C ALA A 87 -8.01 -11.52 -10.25
N GLY A 88 -6.84 -12.17 -10.23
CA GLY A 88 -6.73 -13.63 -10.02
C GLY A 88 -7.21 -14.09 -8.64
N LYS A 89 -7.17 -13.20 -7.64
CA LYS A 89 -7.59 -13.45 -6.27
C LYS A 89 -9.02 -12.98 -5.98
N LYS A 90 -9.85 -12.67 -6.98
CA LYS A 90 -11.27 -12.26 -6.81
C LYS A 90 -11.46 -10.93 -6.04
N GLY A 91 -10.62 -9.94 -6.34
CA GLY A 91 -10.78 -8.56 -5.86
C GLY A 91 -10.24 -8.31 -4.45
N PHE A 92 -9.29 -9.12 -3.97
CA PHE A 92 -8.51 -8.76 -2.77
C PHE A 92 -7.47 -7.70 -3.12
N LEU A 93 -7.36 -6.67 -2.28
CA LEU A 93 -6.55 -5.46 -2.53
C LEU A 93 -5.36 -5.34 -1.57
N SER A 94 -5.38 -6.09 -0.47
CA SER A 94 -4.25 -6.19 0.46
C SER A 94 -4.12 -7.60 1.00
N GLN A 95 -2.92 -7.93 1.48
CA GLN A 95 -2.64 -9.20 2.13
C GLN A 95 -1.78 -8.96 3.38
N TRP A 96 -2.01 -9.76 4.41
CA TRP A 96 -1.11 -9.91 5.54
C TRP A 96 -0.29 -11.17 5.30
N GLU A 97 1.03 -11.10 5.40
CA GLU A 97 1.92 -12.25 5.24
C GLU A 97 2.85 -12.35 6.45
N CYS A 98 2.92 -13.54 7.05
CA CYS A 98 3.86 -13.79 8.13
C CYS A 98 5.28 -13.96 7.59
N GLU A 99 6.24 -13.22 8.14
CA GLU A 99 7.64 -13.31 7.70
C GLU A 99 8.31 -14.62 8.15
N GLU A 100 7.76 -15.32 9.15
CA GLU A 100 8.28 -16.61 9.65
C GLU A 100 7.63 -17.82 8.98
N CYS A 101 6.30 -17.94 9.06
CA CYS A 101 5.59 -19.14 8.60
C CYS A 101 4.89 -18.97 7.24
N LEU A 102 5.00 -17.80 6.60
CA LEU A 102 4.36 -17.46 5.32
C LEU A 102 2.82 -17.59 5.33
N HIS A 103 2.18 -17.61 6.50
CA HIS A 103 0.72 -17.58 6.63
C HIS A 103 0.16 -16.29 6.03
N ARG A 104 -0.81 -16.43 5.11
CA ARG A 104 -1.41 -15.33 4.36
C ARG A 104 -2.88 -15.13 4.70
N GLU A 105 -3.26 -13.89 4.99
CA GLU A 105 -4.65 -13.47 5.07
C GLU A 105 -4.93 -12.38 4.03
N TYR A 106 -5.98 -12.56 3.24
CA TYR A 106 -6.34 -11.62 2.19
C TYR A 106 -7.48 -10.70 2.64
N SER A 107 -7.43 -9.44 2.23
CA SER A 107 -8.46 -8.46 2.51
C SER A 107 -8.89 -7.73 1.24
N LYS A 108 -10.20 -7.49 1.13
CA LYS A 108 -10.76 -6.62 0.07
C LYS A 108 -10.55 -5.14 0.36
N ARG A 109 -10.10 -4.81 1.57
CA ARG A 109 -9.72 -3.44 1.95
C ARG A 109 -8.42 -3.04 1.23
N PRO A 110 -8.34 -1.84 0.63
CA PRO A 110 -7.10 -1.30 0.09
C PRO A 110 -5.97 -1.27 1.12
N TYR A 111 -4.73 -1.41 0.66
CA TYR A 111 -3.53 -1.40 1.50
C TYR A 111 -3.44 -0.14 2.37
N LEU A 112 -3.72 1.03 1.80
CA LEU A 112 -3.50 2.32 2.47
C LEU A 112 -4.66 2.75 3.37
N ASP A 113 -5.85 2.18 3.20
CA ASP A 113 -6.95 2.38 4.16
C ASP A 113 -6.61 1.84 5.54
N TRP A 114 -5.71 0.84 5.62
CA TRP A 114 -5.20 0.36 6.91
C TRP A 114 -4.31 1.41 7.58
N TYR A 115 -3.61 2.26 6.81
CA TYR A 115 -2.70 3.29 7.32
C TYR A 115 -3.46 4.32 8.15
N GLU A 116 -4.56 4.82 7.60
CA GLU A 116 -5.41 5.83 8.25
C GLU A 116 -6.02 5.33 9.57
N GLU A 117 -6.17 4.03 9.75
CA GLU A 117 -6.65 3.46 11.01
C GLU A 117 -5.54 3.36 12.06
N LEU A 118 -4.32 3.01 11.64
CA LEU A 118 -3.18 2.93 12.55
C LEU A 118 -2.69 4.31 12.97
N SER A 119 -2.63 5.28 12.06
CA SER A 119 -2.24 6.66 12.39
C SER A 119 -3.17 7.27 13.43
N LYS A 120 -4.48 6.98 13.34
CA LYS A 120 -5.47 7.40 14.34
C LYS A 120 -5.33 6.69 15.69
N LYS A 121 -4.75 5.49 15.74
CA LYS A 121 -4.50 4.75 16.99
C LYS A 121 -3.23 5.25 17.69
N GLU A 122 -2.21 5.68 16.95
CA GLU A 122 -0.98 6.25 17.52
C GLU A 122 -1.17 7.67 18.08
N GLU A 123 -2.08 8.48 17.52
CA GLU A 123 -2.40 9.82 18.08
C GLU A 123 -3.15 9.77 19.43
N VAL A 124 -3.58 8.59 19.88
CA VAL A 124 -4.41 8.41 21.09
C VAL A 124 -3.61 7.74 22.23
N GLN A 125 -2.31 7.52 22.07
CA GLN A 125 -1.40 7.05 23.13
C GLN A 125 -0.44 8.15 23.58
#